data_AF-A0A930HSM3-F1
#
_entry.id   AF-A0A930HSM3-F1
#
_cell.length_a   1.000
_cell.length_b   1.000
_cell.length_c   1.000
_cell.angle_alpha   90.00
_cell.angle_beta   90.00
_cell.angle_gamma   90.00
#
_symmetry.space_group_name_H-M   'P 1'
#
loop_
_entity.id
_entity.type
_entity.pdbx_description
1 polymer ?
#
loop_
_entity_poly.entity_id
_entity_poly.type
_entity_poly.pdbx_seq_one_letter_code
_entity_poly.pdbx_strand_id
1 'polypeptide(L)'
;MQIKSNGFLAQTREELSYPQLELMAGVPTRLTATDLMPYLRPESLIINGRLRNGQFPTGFTEISVQVVDYYSQQVLSSWHTARAYLDSKQPPMLNLPQRDEQVAYRDPLFIRFQWYPRHQGLAGTEYEFVLKELPDNGAAPQAAFAYGNEIYRTRTRHTTLNYTHLEPILLPNRRYAWQVQAIARDGVDELGLFEHGGFSEIYWFTLNENCPVPTGLKADPRYAKVDFSWNRVVGATGYMLACRPKTSKDIYEW
;
A
#
# COMPACT_ATOMS: atom_id res chain seq x y z
N MET A 1 14.95 -24.13 -21.86
CA MET A 1 14.07 -22.97 -22.17
C MET A 1 14.93 -21.73 -22.33
N GLN A 2 14.48 -20.73 -23.09
CA GLN A 2 15.17 -19.44 -23.22
C GLN A 2 14.19 -18.26 -23.19
N ILE A 3 14.62 -17.16 -22.58
CA ILE A 3 13.90 -15.89 -22.53
C ILE A 3 14.83 -14.82 -23.07
N LYS A 4 14.39 -14.14 -24.13
CA LYS A 4 15.14 -13.06 -24.77
C LYS A 4 14.33 -11.77 -24.73
N SER A 5 14.94 -10.71 -24.23
CA SER A 5 14.39 -9.35 -24.21
C SER A 5 15.52 -8.37 -24.52
N ASN A 6 15.22 -7.09 -24.78
CA ASN A 6 16.19 -6.11 -25.28
C ASN A 6 17.55 -6.12 -24.54
N GLY A 7 18.59 -6.70 -25.16
CA GLY A 7 19.94 -6.83 -24.56
C GLY A 7 20.05 -7.84 -23.40
N PHE A 8 19.01 -8.64 -23.16
CA PHE A 8 18.92 -9.66 -22.12
C PHE A 8 18.63 -11.04 -22.73
N LEU A 9 19.38 -12.04 -22.29
CA LEU A 9 19.15 -13.44 -22.59
C LEU A 9 19.28 -14.25 -21.30
N ALA A 10 18.26 -15.04 -20.99
CA ALA A 10 18.34 -16.07 -19.98
C ALA A 10 18.07 -17.42 -20.63
N GLN A 11 18.97 -18.38 -20.42
CA GLN A 11 18.82 -19.74 -20.92
C GLN A 11 18.95 -20.72 -19.77
N THR A 12 18.05 -21.69 -19.72
CA THR A 12 18.12 -22.80 -18.75
C THR A 12 19.42 -23.59 -18.94
N ARG A 13 20.15 -23.82 -17.85
CA ARG A 13 21.37 -24.65 -17.82
C ARG A 13 21.04 -26.08 -18.22
N GLU A 14 21.78 -26.66 -19.15
CA GLU A 14 21.55 -28.01 -19.62
C GLU A 14 22.15 -29.06 -18.68
N GLU A 15 23.11 -28.67 -17.83
CA GLU A 15 23.82 -29.62 -16.95
C GLU A 15 23.05 -29.97 -15.66
N LEU A 16 21.92 -29.31 -15.41
CA LEU A 16 21.11 -29.53 -14.21
C LEU A 16 19.99 -30.54 -14.48
N SER A 17 19.58 -31.24 -13.43
CA SER A 17 18.39 -32.08 -13.45
C SER A 17 17.14 -31.26 -13.17
N TYR A 18 16.12 -31.43 -14.00
CA TYR A 18 14.82 -30.77 -13.90
C TYR A 18 13.72 -31.82 -13.72
N PRO A 19 12.56 -31.47 -13.13
CA PRO A 19 11.46 -32.42 -13.00
C PRO A 19 11.00 -32.93 -14.38
N GLN A 20 10.59 -34.19 -14.44
CA GLN A 20 10.01 -34.78 -15.64
C GLN A 20 8.61 -34.20 -15.87
N LEU A 21 8.32 -33.82 -17.12
CA LEU A 21 6.98 -33.47 -17.58
C LEU A 21 6.43 -34.61 -18.41
N GLU A 22 5.30 -35.19 -18.02
CA GLU A 22 4.61 -36.20 -18.81
C GLU A 22 3.79 -35.53 -19.92
N LEU A 23 4.20 -35.75 -21.16
CA LEU A 23 3.55 -35.20 -22.35
C LEU A 23 2.96 -36.34 -23.18
N MET A 24 1.68 -36.23 -23.52
CA MET A 24 1.01 -37.20 -24.39
C MET A 24 0.97 -36.69 -25.84
N ALA A 25 1.30 -37.56 -26.79
CA ALA A 25 1.27 -37.22 -28.21
C ALA A 25 -0.14 -36.81 -28.65
N GLY A 26 -0.24 -35.68 -29.36
CA GLY A 26 -1.52 -35.15 -29.86
C GLY A 26 -2.41 -34.49 -28.82
N VAL A 27 -2.00 -34.42 -27.55
CA VAL A 27 -2.77 -33.78 -26.46
C VAL A 27 -2.06 -32.48 -26.05
N PRO A 28 -2.71 -31.32 -26.20
CA PRO A 28 -2.16 -30.06 -25.68
C PRO A 28 -2.07 -30.09 -24.15
N THR A 29 -0.86 -29.98 -23.61
CA THR A 29 -0.63 -29.87 -22.16
C THR A 29 -0.50 -28.40 -21.77
N ARG A 30 -1.31 -27.95 -20.81
CA ARG A 30 -1.19 -26.61 -20.22
C ARG A 30 -0.16 -26.65 -19.09
N LEU A 31 0.95 -25.93 -19.27
CA LEU A 31 1.96 -25.73 -18.23
C LEU A 31 1.64 -24.48 -17.40
N THR A 32 1.79 -24.59 -16.09
CA THR A 32 1.58 -23.50 -15.13
C THR A 32 2.90 -22.87 -14.69
N ALA A 33 2.82 -21.79 -13.92
CA ALA A 33 4.00 -21.16 -13.32
C ALA A 33 4.76 -22.15 -12.42
N THR A 34 4.06 -23.03 -11.70
CA THR A 34 4.66 -24.04 -10.82
C THR A 34 5.49 -25.05 -11.62
N ASP A 35 4.98 -25.50 -12.76
CA ASP A 35 5.65 -26.48 -13.63
C ASP A 35 6.92 -25.89 -14.26
N LEU A 36 6.86 -24.60 -14.62
CA LEU A 36 7.96 -23.90 -15.29
C LEU A 36 8.99 -23.31 -14.31
N MET A 37 8.61 -23.04 -13.06
CA MET A 37 9.47 -22.40 -12.05
C MET A 37 10.87 -23.06 -11.94
N PRO A 38 11.02 -24.40 -11.87
CA PRO A 38 12.33 -25.05 -11.76
C PRO A 38 13.31 -24.70 -12.89
N TYR A 39 12.80 -24.38 -14.09
CA TYR A 39 13.61 -24.04 -15.26
C TYR A 39 13.98 -22.56 -15.34
N LEU A 40 13.33 -21.71 -14.53
CA LEU A 40 13.44 -20.25 -14.53
C LEU A 40 14.03 -19.68 -13.24
N ARG A 41 14.44 -20.53 -12.30
CA ARG A 41 15.15 -20.10 -11.09
C ARG A 41 16.49 -19.46 -11.46
N PRO A 42 16.94 -18.40 -10.75
CA PRO A 42 18.21 -17.74 -11.04
C PRO A 42 19.40 -18.71 -11.09
N GLU A 43 19.41 -19.73 -10.23
CA GLU A 43 20.48 -20.74 -10.15
C GLU A 43 20.46 -21.69 -11.36
N SER A 44 19.29 -21.86 -11.97
CA SER A 44 19.06 -22.71 -13.14
C SER A 44 19.30 -21.99 -14.46
N LEU A 45 19.64 -20.70 -14.44
CA LEU A 45 19.81 -19.88 -15.63
C LEU A 45 21.28 -19.53 -15.89
N ILE A 46 21.62 -19.46 -17.18
CA ILE A 46 22.77 -18.75 -17.72
C ILE A 46 22.22 -17.41 -18.22
N ILE A 47 22.68 -16.33 -17.60
CA ILE A 47 22.14 -14.99 -17.85
C ILE A 47 23.20 -14.13 -18.53
N ASN A 48 22.84 -13.55 -19.65
CA ASN A 48 23.58 -12.46 -20.29
C ASN A 48 22.72 -11.19 -20.21
N GLY A 49 23.19 -10.19 -19.47
CA GLY A 49 22.43 -9.00 -19.10
C GLY A 49 22.21 -8.91 -17.58
N ARG A 50 21.34 -7.99 -17.14
CA ARG A 50 21.13 -7.69 -15.72
C ARG A 50 19.67 -7.87 -15.32
N LEU A 51 19.43 -8.74 -14.35
CA LEU A 51 18.17 -8.77 -13.60
C LEU A 51 18.13 -7.60 -12.63
N ARG A 52 17.00 -6.88 -12.54
CA ARG A 52 16.78 -5.87 -11.51
C ARG A 52 15.92 -6.51 -10.43
N ASN A 53 16.45 -6.65 -9.22
CA ASN A 53 15.76 -7.29 -8.09
C ASN A 53 15.20 -8.69 -8.41
N GLY A 54 15.94 -9.47 -9.21
CA GLY A 54 15.51 -10.81 -9.64
C GLY A 54 14.42 -10.86 -10.71
N GLN A 55 13.97 -9.71 -11.21
CA GLN A 55 12.93 -9.63 -12.24
C GLN A 55 13.52 -9.57 -13.66
N PHE A 56 12.81 -10.18 -14.61
CA PHE A 56 13.10 -10.04 -16.03
C PHE A 56 12.85 -8.59 -16.50
N PRO A 57 13.60 -8.11 -17.51
CA PRO A 57 13.37 -6.78 -18.07
C PRO A 57 11.97 -6.64 -18.67
N THR A 58 11.38 -5.46 -18.52
CA THR A 58 10.13 -5.11 -19.19
C THR A 58 10.34 -4.91 -20.69
N GLY A 59 9.28 -5.14 -21.46
CA GLY A 59 9.24 -4.97 -22.92
C GLY A 59 8.91 -6.24 -23.68
N PHE A 60 9.04 -6.16 -24.99
CA PHE A 60 8.83 -7.30 -25.89
C PHE A 60 9.85 -8.40 -25.59
N THR A 61 9.31 -9.56 -25.22
CA THR A 61 10.07 -10.72 -24.79
C THR A 61 9.69 -11.91 -25.64
N GLU A 62 10.71 -12.60 -26.14
CA GLU A 62 10.59 -13.88 -26.82
C GLU A 62 10.84 -15.00 -25.81
N ILE A 63 9.82 -15.81 -25.56
CA ILE A 63 9.91 -17.00 -24.72
C ILE A 63 9.99 -18.19 -25.65
N SER A 64 11.10 -18.92 -25.63
CA SER A 64 11.25 -20.11 -26.47
C SER A 64 11.45 -21.37 -25.64
N VAL A 65 10.79 -22.43 -26.08
CA VAL A 65 10.84 -23.75 -25.48
C VAL A 65 11.24 -24.77 -26.52
N GLN A 66 11.87 -25.84 -26.06
CA GLN A 66 12.29 -26.98 -26.86
C GLN A 66 12.04 -28.23 -26.02
N VAL A 67 11.56 -29.29 -26.65
CA VAL A 67 11.33 -30.58 -25.99
C VAL A 67 12.62 -31.37 -26.05
N VAL A 68 13.06 -31.85 -24.89
CA VAL A 68 14.25 -32.69 -24.73
C VAL A 68 13.80 -33.97 -24.04
N ASP A 69 14.30 -35.09 -24.53
CA ASP A 69 14.07 -36.39 -23.91
C ASP A 69 14.72 -36.45 -22.51
N TYR A 70 13.95 -36.90 -21.51
CA TYR A 70 14.38 -36.86 -20.11
C TYR A 70 15.60 -37.75 -19.82
N TYR A 71 15.71 -38.91 -20.48
CA TYR A 71 16.75 -39.89 -20.16
C TYR A 71 17.98 -39.74 -21.06
N SER A 72 17.76 -39.57 -22.37
CA SER A 72 18.84 -39.48 -23.35
C SER A 72 19.39 -38.06 -23.50
N GLN A 73 18.70 -37.04 -22.96
CA GLN A 73 19.01 -35.62 -23.19
C GLN A 73 18.99 -35.22 -24.67
N GLN A 74 18.37 -36.06 -25.52
CA GLN A 74 18.26 -35.79 -26.94
C GLN A 74 17.18 -34.75 -27.19
N VAL A 75 17.53 -33.73 -27.96
CA VAL A 75 16.57 -32.75 -28.46
C VAL A 75 15.56 -33.42 -29.40
N LEU A 76 14.27 -33.32 -29.07
CA LEU A 76 13.18 -33.93 -29.83
C LEU A 76 12.43 -32.94 -30.72
N SER A 77 12.58 -31.63 -30.50
CA SER A 77 11.89 -30.60 -31.27
C SER A 77 12.82 -29.48 -31.74
N SER A 78 12.40 -28.71 -32.74
CA SER A 78 12.95 -27.36 -32.96
C SER A 78 12.51 -26.40 -31.84
N TRP A 79 13.18 -25.26 -31.72
CA TRP A 79 12.71 -24.17 -30.86
C TRP A 79 11.33 -23.69 -31.30
N HIS A 80 10.43 -23.55 -30.35
CA HIS A 80 9.15 -22.87 -30.52
C HIS A 80 9.15 -21.60 -29.68
N THR A 81 8.86 -20.48 -30.32
CA THR A 81 8.95 -19.15 -29.71
C THR A 81 7.59 -18.49 -29.65
N ALA A 82 7.16 -18.13 -28.45
CA ALA A 82 6.05 -17.22 -28.21
C ALA A 82 6.57 -15.82 -27.92
N ARG A 83 5.85 -14.79 -28.35
CA ARG A 83 6.17 -13.40 -28.07
C ARG A 83 5.15 -12.84 -27.09
N ALA A 84 5.62 -12.22 -26.03
CA ALA A 84 4.80 -11.55 -25.03
C ALA A 84 5.40 -10.20 -24.66
N TYR A 85 4.57 -9.24 -24.26
CA TYR A 85 5.05 -8.01 -23.67
C TYR A 85 5.07 -8.17 -22.15
N LEU A 86 6.26 -8.20 -21.55
CA LEU A 86 6.41 -8.22 -20.10
C LEU A 86 6.30 -6.78 -19.58
N ASP A 87 5.34 -6.54 -18.69
CA ASP A 87 5.12 -5.23 -18.11
C ASP A 87 5.18 -5.30 -16.59
N SER A 88 5.75 -4.26 -15.99
CA SER A 88 5.88 -4.08 -14.55
C SER A 88 5.23 -2.76 -14.19
N LYS A 89 4.09 -2.84 -13.52
CA LYS A 89 3.27 -1.69 -13.16
C LYS A 89 3.68 -1.14 -11.81
N GLN A 90 3.65 0.18 -11.65
CA GLN A 90 3.96 0.78 -10.36
C GLN A 90 2.79 0.66 -9.37
N PRO A 91 3.08 0.43 -8.07
CA PRO A 91 2.06 0.46 -7.02
C PRO A 91 1.43 1.85 -6.88
N PRO A 92 0.26 1.99 -6.25
CA PRO A 92 -0.40 3.28 -6.13
C PRO A 92 0.42 4.26 -5.28
N MET A 93 0.27 5.54 -5.55
CA MET A 93 0.90 6.62 -4.79
C MET A 93 -0.09 7.23 -3.81
N LEU A 94 0.23 7.23 -2.52
CA LEU A 94 -0.64 7.79 -1.49
C LEU A 94 -0.68 9.32 -1.58
N ASN A 95 -1.83 9.91 -1.27
CA ASN A 95 -2.05 11.37 -1.35
C ASN A 95 -2.52 11.95 -0.02
N LEU A 96 -3.64 11.47 0.52
CA LEU A 96 -4.22 11.96 1.77
C LEU A 96 -4.64 10.79 2.67
N PRO A 97 -4.51 10.90 4.01
CA PRO A 97 -3.68 11.88 4.72
C PRO A 97 -2.21 11.84 4.29
N GLN A 98 -1.52 12.98 4.29
CA GLN A 98 -0.11 13.07 3.92
C GLN A 98 0.79 12.36 4.94
N ARG A 99 2.01 12.05 4.51
CA ARG A 99 3.03 11.46 5.39
C ARG A 99 3.35 12.44 6.53
N ASP A 100 3.21 11.96 7.76
CA ASP A 100 3.41 12.71 9.00
C ASP A 100 2.41 13.85 9.25
N GLU A 101 1.22 13.77 8.63
CA GLU A 101 0.18 14.77 8.82
C GLU A 101 -0.37 14.77 10.25
N GLN A 102 -0.71 15.97 10.74
CA GLN A 102 -1.40 16.18 12.01
C GLN A 102 -2.89 16.36 11.73
N VAL A 103 -3.68 15.32 11.94
CA VAL A 103 -5.13 15.32 11.66
C VAL A 103 -5.87 15.68 12.94
N ALA A 104 -6.69 16.74 12.90
CA ALA A 104 -7.50 17.13 14.04
C ALA A 104 -8.70 16.18 14.22
N TYR A 105 -8.86 15.64 15.43
CA TYR A 105 -10.05 14.86 15.80
C TYR A 105 -11.31 15.72 15.70
N ARG A 106 -12.38 15.16 15.12
CA ARG A 106 -13.69 15.79 15.01
C ARG A 106 -14.77 14.79 15.37
N ASP A 107 -15.89 15.26 15.88
CA ASP A 107 -17.05 14.44 16.19
C ASP A 107 -18.28 14.99 15.42
N PRO A 108 -18.86 14.23 14.47
CA PRO A 108 -18.47 12.88 14.07
C PRO A 108 -17.11 12.84 13.34
N LEU A 109 -16.39 11.73 13.53
CA LEU A 109 -15.10 11.49 12.86
C LEU A 109 -15.31 11.41 11.35
N PHE A 110 -14.43 12.10 10.61
CA PHE A 110 -14.35 12.01 9.15
C PHE A 110 -12.90 12.20 8.70
N ILE A 111 -12.30 11.14 8.15
CA ILE A 111 -10.97 11.15 7.55
C ILE A 111 -11.09 10.62 6.12
N ARG A 112 -10.65 11.40 5.15
CA ARG A 112 -10.60 10.96 3.75
C ARG A 112 -9.23 10.41 3.43
N PHE A 113 -9.19 9.14 3.02
CA PHE A 113 -8.04 8.50 2.42
C PHE A 113 -8.13 8.59 0.90
N GLN A 114 -7.00 8.88 0.24
CA GLN A 114 -6.90 9.03 -1.20
C GLN A 114 -5.53 8.59 -1.72
N TRP A 115 -5.52 7.91 -2.86
CA TRP A 115 -4.32 7.52 -3.59
C TRP A 115 -4.51 7.68 -5.11
N TYR A 116 -3.40 7.66 -5.85
CA TYR A 116 -3.39 7.75 -7.30
C TYR A 116 -2.90 6.43 -7.93
N PRO A 117 -3.62 5.88 -8.92
CA PRO A 117 -3.12 4.77 -9.72
C PRO A 117 -1.88 5.22 -10.51
N ARG A 118 -0.83 4.39 -10.52
CA ARG A 118 0.36 4.61 -11.37
C ARG A 118 0.46 3.56 -12.48
N HIS A 119 -0.69 3.14 -13.01
CA HIS A 119 -0.79 2.17 -14.09
C HIS A 119 -1.90 2.56 -15.07
N GLN A 120 -1.80 2.04 -16.30
CA GLN A 120 -2.81 2.18 -17.36
C GLN A 120 -3.20 0.80 -17.88
N GLY A 121 -4.41 0.67 -18.42
CA GLY A 121 -4.89 -0.53 -19.10
C GLY A 121 -5.33 -1.69 -18.20
N LEU A 122 -5.46 -1.48 -16.88
CA LEU A 122 -5.94 -2.49 -15.92
C LEU A 122 -7.25 -2.04 -15.27
N ALA A 123 -8.35 -2.04 -16.02
CA ALA A 123 -9.64 -1.58 -15.54
C ALA A 123 -10.22 -2.47 -14.40
N GLY A 124 -9.73 -3.70 -14.26
CA GLY A 124 -10.11 -4.63 -13.19
C GLY A 124 -9.30 -4.50 -11.90
N THR A 125 -8.40 -3.51 -11.78
CA THR A 125 -7.58 -3.37 -10.57
C THR A 125 -8.45 -3.08 -9.34
N GLU A 126 -8.26 -3.88 -8.31
CA GLU A 126 -8.82 -3.67 -6.98
C GLU A 126 -7.72 -3.17 -6.04
N TYR A 127 -8.12 -2.41 -5.01
CA TYR A 127 -7.24 -1.91 -3.98
C TYR A 127 -7.61 -2.50 -2.64
N GLU A 128 -6.63 -3.07 -1.96
CA GLU A 128 -6.77 -3.44 -0.55
C GLU A 128 -6.16 -2.33 0.32
N PHE A 129 -7.00 -1.72 1.15
CA PHE A 129 -6.63 -0.70 2.11
C PHE A 129 -6.43 -1.33 3.49
N VAL A 130 -5.35 -0.97 4.17
CA VAL A 130 -5.08 -1.37 5.56
C VAL A 130 -4.73 -0.15 6.40
N LEU A 131 -5.37 -0.01 7.55
CA LEU A 131 -5.10 0.99 8.57
C LEU A 131 -4.72 0.30 9.88
N LYS A 132 -3.62 0.76 10.47
CA LYS A 132 -3.08 0.24 11.73
C LYS A 132 -2.82 1.35 12.74
N GLU A 133 -3.03 1.06 14.02
CA GLU A 133 -2.49 1.86 15.12
C GLU A 133 -1.03 1.48 15.35
N LEU A 134 -0.16 2.48 15.41
CA LEU A 134 1.25 2.29 15.70
C LEU A 134 1.52 2.42 17.20
N PRO A 135 2.38 1.56 17.77
CA PRO A 135 2.80 1.70 19.16
C PRO A 135 3.64 2.96 19.36
N ASP A 136 3.42 3.63 20.49
CA ASP A 136 4.19 4.81 20.90
C ASP A 136 5.46 4.40 21.66
N ASN A 137 6.35 3.68 20.98
CA ASN A 137 7.60 3.15 21.53
C ASN A 137 8.86 3.81 20.93
N GLY A 138 8.69 4.89 20.16
CA GLY A 138 9.78 5.58 19.48
C GLY A 138 10.29 4.90 18.20
N ALA A 139 9.74 3.77 17.80
CA ALA A 139 10.12 3.12 16.54
C ALA A 139 9.70 3.95 15.31
N ALA A 140 10.48 3.84 14.23
CA ALA A 140 10.12 4.44 12.95
C ALA A 140 8.77 3.90 12.45
N PRO A 141 7.83 4.75 12.00
CA PRO A 141 6.48 4.33 11.59
C PRO A 141 6.44 3.21 10.56
N GLN A 142 7.39 3.20 9.61
CA GLN A 142 7.49 2.15 8.59
C GLN A 142 7.83 0.79 9.18
N ALA A 143 8.73 0.73 10.17
CA ALA A 143 9.07 -0.51 10.85
C ALA A 143 7.95 -0.95 11.79
N ALA A 144 7.33 0.02 12.49
CA ALA A 144 6.22 -0.21 13.39
C ALA A 144 4.99 -0.80 12.69
N PHE A 145 4.75 -0.47 11.42
CA PHE A 145 3.62 -0.98 10.65
C PHE A 145 3.59 -2.52 10.53
N ALA A 146 4.75 -3.18 10.55
CA ALA A 146 4.84 -4.64 10.47
C ALA A 146 4.17 -5.33 11.67
N TYR A 147 4.20 -4.71 12.86
CA TYR A 147 3.66 -5.25 14.11
C TYR A 147 2.60 -4.35 14.77
N GLY A 148 2.19 -3.27 14.10
CA GLY A 148 1.09 -2.40 14.55
C GLY A 148 -0.25 -3.13 14.58
N ASN A 149 -1.16 -2.65 15.41
CA ASN A 149 -2.49 -3.24 15.56
C ASN A 149 -3.36 -2.89 14.35
N GLU A 150 -3.87 -3.90 13.64
CA GLU A 150 -4.77 -3.67 12.50
C GLU A 150 -6.15 -3.24 12.98
N ILE A 151 -6.55 -2.03 12.59
CA ILE A 151 -7.82 -1.43 12.98
C ILE A 151 -8.87 -1.66 11.91
N TYR A 152 -8.46 -1.54 10.64
CA TYR A 152 -9.39 -1.61 9.53
C TYR A 152 -8.72 -2.14 8.27
N ARG A 153 -9.41 -3.04 7.57
CA ARG A 153 -9.02 -3.57 6.27
C ARG A 153 -10.25 -3.64 5.38
N THR A 154 -10.12 -3.19 4.14
CA THR A 154 -11.21 -3.32 3.16
C THR A 154 -10.68 -3.37 1.74
N ARG A 155 -11.50 -3.86 0.81
CA ARG A 155 -11.22 -3.86 -0.62
C ARG A 155 -12.17 -2.93 -1.36
N THR A 156 -11.65 -2.21 -2.33
CA THR A 156 -12.42 -1.26 -3.13
C THR A 156 -11.79 -1.08 -4.50
N ARG A 157 -12.61 -0.77 -5.51
CA ARG A 157 -12.14 -0.33 -6.83
C ARG A 157 -11.98 1.20 -6.91
N HIS A 158 -12.44 1.92 -5.89
CA HIS A 158 -12.27 3.36 -5.81
C HIS A 158 -10.86 3.72 -5.37
N THR A 159 -10.42 4.92 -5.74
CA THR A 159 -9.12 5.50 -5.33
C THR A 159 -9.24 6.41 -4.11
N THR A 160 -10.41 6.37 -3.47
CA THR A 160 -10.75 7.12 -2.27
C THR A 160 -11.52 6.23 -1.30
N LEU A 161 -11.33 6.50 -0.01
CA LEU A 161 -12.03 5.83 1.08
C LEU A 161 -12.36 6.88 2.13
N ASN A 162 -13.63 6.99 2.52
CA ASN A 162 -14.04 7.87 3.60
C ASN A 162 -14.16 7.02 4.87
N TYR A 163 -13.37 7.35 5.88
CA TYR A 163 -13.42 6.75 7.21
C TYR A 163 -14.25 7.62 8.13
N THR A 164 -15.28 7.05 8.72
CA THR A 164 -16.32 7.75 9.46
C THR A 164 -16.54 7.13 10.84
N HIS A 165 -17.61 7.53 11.53
CA HIS A 165 -18.02 6.95 12.81
C HIS A 165 -18.64 5.55 12.69
N LEU A 166 -18.85 5.04 11.47
CA LEU A 166 -19.36 3.69 11.22
C LEU A 166 -18.25 2.63 11.25
N GLU A 167 -17.01 3.06 11.04
CA GLU A 167 -15.80 2.24 11.15
C GLU A 167 -15.28 2.20 12.60
N PRO A 168 -14.35 1.29 12.93
CA PRO A 168 -13.80 1.20 14.28
C PRO A 168 -13.28 2.54 14.83
N ILE A 169 -13.48 2.79 16.12
CA ILE A 169 -13.10 4.08 16.73
C ILE A 169 -11.59 4.29 16.68
N LEU A 170 -11.17 5.49 16.27
CA LEU A 170 -9.80 5.98 16.43
C LEU A 170 -9.73 6.88 17.67
N LEU A 171 -8.68 6.71 18.47
CA LEU A 171 -8.46 7.47 19.69
C LEU A 171 -7.57 8.68 19.40
N PRO A 172 -7.88 9.86 19.98
CA PRO A 172 -7.02 11.02 19.88
C PRO A 172 -5.67 10.77 20.59
N ASN A 173 -4.68 11.57 20.20
CA ASN A 173 -3.29 11.51 20.63
C ASN A 173 -2.62 10.15 20.34
N ARG A 174 -3.05 9.48 19.26
CA ARG A 174 -2.47 8.24 18.74
C ARG A 174 -1.94 8.42 17.33
N ARG A 175 -0.98 7.59 16.96
CA ARG A 175 -0.41 7.55 15.61
C ARG A 175 -1.00 6.37 14.83
N TYR A 176 -1.45 6.66 13.61
CA TYR A 176 -2.01 5.68 12.71
C TYR A 176 -1.20 5.63 11.42
N ALA A 177 -1.05 4.44 10.85
CA ALA A 177 -0.37 4.24 9.59
C ALA A 177 -1.23 3.42 8.65
N TRP A 178 -1.09 3.69 7.35
CA TRP A 178 -1.93 3.10 6.33
C TRP A 178 -1.14 2.79 5.07
N GLN A 179 -1.60 1.78 4.35
CA GLN A 179 -1.00 1.29 3.12
C GLN A 179 -2.11 0.82 2.18
N VAL A 180 -1.86 0.92 0.88
CA VAL A 180 -2.75 0.43 -0.16
C VAL A 180 -2.00 -0.55 -1.04
N GLN A 181 -2.58 -1.72 -1.30
CA GLN A 181 -2.09 -2.69 -2.26
C GLN A 181 -2.94 -2.65 -3.52
N ALA A 182 -2.33 -2.49 -4.69
CA ALA A 182 -3.00 -2.70 -5.98
C ALA A 182 -2.95 -4.18 -6.38
N ILE A 183 -4.11 -4.73 -6.74
CA ILE A 183 -4.29 -6.13 -7.12
C ILE A 183 -4.92 -6.15 -8.51
N ALA A 184 -4.16 -6.58 -9.51
CA ALA A 184 -4.68 -6.77 -10.86
C ALA A 184 -5.40 -8.12 -10.92
N ARG A 185 -6.55 -8.16 -11.61
CA ARG A 185 -7.32 -9.40 -11.80
C ARG A 185 -7.59 -9.64 -13.27
N ASP A 186 -7.52 -10.90 -13.68
CA ASP A 186 -8.05 -11.41 -14.94
C ASP A 186 -9.02 -12.55 -14.63
N GLY A 187 -10.32 -12.27 -14.71
CA GLY A 187 -11.36 -13.17 -14.19
C GLY A 187 -11.23 -13.37 -12.67
N VAL A 188 -10.88 -14.60 -12.26
CA VAL A 188 -10.71 -14.99 -10.85
C VAL A 188 -9.25 -14.92 -10.41
N ASP A 189 -8.30 -14.90 -11.36
CA ASP A 189 -6.87 -15.00 -11.07
C ASP A 189 -6.27 -13.61 -10.77
N GLU A 190 -5.44 -13.55 -9.71
CA GLU A 190 -4.66 -12.36 -9.38
C GLU A 190 -3.37 -12.35 -10.19
N LEU A 191 -3.14 -11.27 -10.93
CA LEU A 191 -1.96 -11.10 -11.76
C LEU A 191 -0.87 -10.37 -10.98
N GLY A 192 0.30 -11.00 -10.84
CA GLY A 192 1.50 -10.42 -10.23
C GLY A 192 2.21 -9.39 -11.12
N LEU A 193 1.48 -8.37 -11.59
CA LEU A 193 1.99 -7.35 -12.53
C LEU A 193 2.60 -6.13 -11.84
N PHE A 194 2.38 -5.96 -10.53
CA PHE A 194 2.83 -4.78 -9.82
C PHE A 194 4.18 -4.99 -9.15
N GLU A 195 5.05 -3.98 -9.24
CA GLU A 195 6.27 -3.90 -8.44
C GLU A 195 5.95 -3.97 -6.96
N HIS A 196 6.84 -4.60 -6.19
CA HIS A 196 6.68 -4.80 -4.76
C HIS A 196 5.32 -5.42 -4.38
N GLY A 197 4.76 -6.30 -5.23
CA GLY A 197 3.47 -6.94 -4.97
C GLY A 197 2.28 -5.98 -4.97
N GLY A 198 2.42 -4.77 -5.51
CA GLY A 198 1.38 -3.75 -5.54
C GLY A 198 1.28 -2.89 -4.30
N PHE A 199 2.12 -3.11 -3.29
CA PHE A 199 2.12 -2.34 -2.06
C PHE A 199 2.65 -0.92 -2.28
N SER A 200 1.87 0.07 -1.87
CA SER A 200 2.32 1.46 -1.76
C SER A 200 3.39 1.60 -0.67
N GLU A 201 4.03 2.77 -0.63
CA GLU A 201 4.70 3.19 0.59
C GLU A 201 3.71 3.26 1.76
N ILE A 202 4.24 3.20 2.98
CA ILE A 202 3.45 3.39 4.21
C ILE A 202 3.44 4.88 4.54
N TYR A 203 2.24 5.45 4.62
CA TYR A 203 2.02 6.80 5.16
C TYR A 203 1.47 6.69 6.58
N TRP A 204 1.66 7.73 7.37
CA TRP A 204 1.14 7.80 8.73
C TRP A 204 0.68 9.21 9.05
N PHE A 205 -0.21 9.32 10.02
CA PHE A 205 -0.70 10.57 10.57
C PHE A 205 -0.87 10.44 12.08
N THR A 206 -0.85 11.57 12.77
CA THR A 206 -1.17 11.65 14.20
C THR A 206 -2.55 12.26 14.35
N LEU A 207 -3.45 11.56 15.03
CA LEU A 207 -4.79 12.06 15.30
C LEU A 207 -4.74 12.90 16.56
N ASN A 208 -4.69 14.21 16.42
CA ASN A 208 -4.56 15.12 17.56
C ASN A 208 -5.91 15.44 18.16
N GLU A 209 -5.95 15.51 19.48
CA GLU A 209 -7.10 16.07 20.18
C GLU A 209 -7.32 17.51 19.71
N ASN A 210 -8.51 17.77 19.17
CA ASN A 210 -8.89 19.11 18.78
C ASN A 210 -9.55 19.76 20.00
N CYS A 211 -8.83 20.65 20.68
CA CYS A 211 -9.39 21.49 21.73
C CYS A 211 -9.55 22.93 21.20
N PRO A 212 -10.63 23.22 20.43
CA PRO A 212 -10.82 24.56 19.90
C PRO A 212 -11.13 25.57 21.01
N VAL A 213 -10.73 26.83 20.82
CA VAL A 213 -10.96 27.91 21.79
C VAL A 213 -12.46 28.10 22.03
N PRO A 214 -12.93 28.23 23.29
CA PRO A 214 -14.32 28.54 23.58
C PRO A 214 -14.76 29.85 22.93
N THR A 215 -15.88 29.84 22.22
CA THR A 215 -16.43 31.02 21.54
C THR A 215 -17.66 31.55 22.27
N GLY A 216 -18.08 32.78 21.96
CA GLY A 216 -19.31 33.34 22.52
C GLY A 216 -19.24 33.65 24.01
N LEU A 217 -18.05 33.95 24.54
CA LEU A 217 -17.89 34.37 25.93
C LEU A 217 -18.70 35.64 26.17
N LYS A 218 -19.65 35.55 27.09
CA LYS A 218 -20.49 36.65 27.58
C LYS A 218 -20.30 36.80 29.07
N ALA A 219 -20.29 38.05 29.53
CA ALA A 219 -20.29 38.41 30.94
C ALA A 219 -21.54 39.25 31.21
N ASP A 220 -22.40 38.77 32.10
CA ASP A 220 -23.63 39.45 32.50
C ASP A 220 -23.49 39.98 33.94
N PRO A 221 -23.24 41.29 34.13
CA PRO A 221 -23.00 41.84 35.45
C PRO A 221 -24.28 41.90 36.29
N ARG A 222 -24.13 41.62 37.59
CA ARG A 222 -25.14 41.73 38.65
C ARG A 222 -24.54 42.47 39.85
N TYR A 223 -25.38 42.79 40.84
CA TYR A 223 -24.89 43.39 42.08
C TYR A 223 -23.87 42.45 42.76
N ALA A 224 -22.61 42.88 42.85
CA ALA A 224 -21.49 42.13 43.41
C ALA A 224 -21.22 40.73 42.81
N LYS A 225 -21.74 40.43 41.61
CA LYS A 225 -21.57 39.15 40.93
C LYS A 225 -21.49 39.36 39.42
N VAL A 226 -20.80 38.48 38.71
CA VAL A 226 -20.83 38.43 37.24
C VAL A 226 -21.10 37.00 36.82
N ASP A 227 -22.11 36.80 35.97
CA ASP A 227 -22.41 35.50 35.39
C ASP A 227 -21.71 35.36 34.03
N PHE A 228 -20.96 34.28 33.84
CA PHE A 228 -20.24 34.00 32.60
C PHE A 228 -20.89 32.84 31.84
N SER A 229 -21.00 32.98 30.53
CA SER A 229 -21.48 31.91 29.64
C SER A 229 -20.66 31.88 28.36
N TRP A 230 -20.43 30.70 27.80
CA TRP A 230 -19.74 30.50 26.53
C TRP A 230 -20.29 29.26 25.82
N ASN A 231 -19.94 29.09 24.55
CA ASN A 231 -20.29 27.91 23.78
C ASN A 231 -19.45 26.71 24.24
N ARG A 232 -20.10 25.55 24.45
CA ARG A 232 -19.41 24.30 24.77
C ARG A 232 -18.41 23.94 23.65
N VAL A 233 -17.18 23.65 24.05
CA VAL A 233 -16.13 23.07 23.23
C VAL A 233 -16.23 21.54 23.29
N VAL A 234 -16.28 20.89 22.12
CA VAL A 234 -16.22 19.43 22.01
C VAL A 234 -14.80 18.97 22.37
N GLY A 235 -14.67 17.97 23.24
CA GLY A 235 -13.38 17.49 23.74
C GLY A 235 -12.83 18.22 24.99
N ALA A 236 -13.40 19.36 25.38
CA ALA A 236 -12.97 20.03 26.60
C ALA A 236 -13.37 19.25 27.86
N THR A 237 -12.39 18.87 28.67
CA THR A 237 -12.58 18.21 29.98
C THR A 237 -12.80 19.20 31.12
N GLY A 238 -12.52 20.49 30.89
CA GLY A 238 -12.72 21.57 31.83
C GLY A 238 -12.44 22.94 31.19
N TYR A 239 -12.82 24.01 31.90
CA TYR A 239 -12.54 25.39 31.48
C TYR A 239 -11.93 26.14 32.66
N MET A 240 -10.92 26.95 32.37
CA MET A 240 -10.33 27.86 33.36
C MET A 240 -10.76 29.29 33.03
N LEU A 241 -11.45 29.93 33.95
CA LEU A 241 -11.87 31.33 33.82
C LEU A 241 -10.92 32.21 34.61
N ALA A 242 -10.20 33.10 33.91
CA ALA A 242 -9.34 34.11 34.51
C ALA A 242 -9.99 35.49 34.40
N CYS A 243 -10.19 36.16 35.53
CA CYS A 243 -10.69 37.52 35.60
C CYS A 243 -9.62 38.41 36.23
N ARG A 244 -9.38 39.61 35.68
CA ARG A 244 -8.48 40.60 36.28
C ARG A 244 -9.19 41.93 36.47
N PRO A 245 -8.99 42.64 37.60
CA PRO A 245 -9.49 44.00 37.77
C PRO A 245 -8.91 44.92 36.70
N LYS A 246 -9.71 45.83 36.16
CA LYS A 246 -9.21 46.86 35.24
C LYS A 246 -8.35 47.85 36.02
N THR A 247 -7.03 47.73 35.94
CA THR A 247 -6.09 48.73 36.44
C THR A 247 -5.85 49.80 35.36
N SER A 248 -5.52 51.02 35.76
CA SER A 248 -5.45 52.21 34.88
C SER A 248 -4.29 52.22 33.86
N LYS A 249 -3.55 51.12 33.71
CA LYS A 249 -2.43 50.99 32.76
C LYS A 249 -2.60 49.68 31.98
N ASP A 250 -2.93 49.83 30.70
CA ASP A 250 -2.98 48.77 29.70
C ASP A 250 -1.56 48.29 29.32
N ILE A 251 -0.81 47.73 30.27
CA ILE A 251 0.47 47.06 30.00
C ILE A 251 0.24 45.57 30.21
N TYR A 252 0.50 44.80 29.14
CA TYR A 252 0.25 43.37 29.04
C TYR A 252 1.60 42.66 29.00
N GLU A 253 2.04 42.09 30.13
CA GLU A 253 3.09 41.06 30.14
C GLU A 253 2.47 39.77 30.67
N TRP A 254 2.76 38.67 29.97
CA TRP A 254 2.32 37.32 30.31
C TRP A 254 3.22 36.70 31.37
#